data_AF-A0A534QDN1-F1
#
_entry.id   AF-A0A534QDN1-F1
#
_cell.length_a   1.000
_cell.length_b   1.000
_cell.length_c   1.000
_cell.angle_alpha   90.00
_cell.angle_beta   90.00
_cell.angle_gamma   90.00
#
_symmetry.space_group_name_H-M   'P 1'
#
loop_
_entity.id
_entity.type
_entity.pdbx_description
1 polymer ?
#
loop_
_entity_poly.entity_id
_entity_poly.type
_entity_poly.pdbx_seq_one_letter_code
_entity_poly.pdbx_strand_id
1 'polypeptide(L)'
;MLRWLATAAIAALLVLDVVLPHTSLGRRGPEALQRADVAGVTVQVGAPAPDVSLRTLEGAPLSLARFRGHPLLVTFERSVDW
;
A
#
# COMPACT_ATOMS: atom_id res chain seq x y z
N MET A 1 23.12 19.90 34.72
CA MET A 1 22.52 20.44 33.49
C MET A 1 22.28 19.39 32.41
N LEU A 2 23.27 18.57 32.03
CA LEU A 2 23.15 17.61 30.91
C LEU A 2 21.97 16.60 31.02
N ARG A 3 21.66 16.12 32.23
CA ARG A 3 20.58 15.14 32.47
C ARG A 3 19.19 15.70 32.14
N TRP A 4 18.95 16.98 32.44
CA TRP A 4 17.67 17.64 32.16
C TRP A 4 17.48 17.90 30.66
N LEU A 5 18.56 18.28 29.96
CA LEU A 5 18.57 18.41 28.50
C LEU A 5 18.24 17.07 27.83
N ALA A 6 18.84 15.97 28.30
CA ALA A 6 18.55 14.64 27.78
C ALA A 6 17.08 14.24 28.00
N THR A 7 16.52 14.50 29.18
CA THR A 7 15.10 14.22 29.46
C THR A 7 14.16 15.05 28.56
N ALA A 8 14.47 16.34 28.37
CA ALA A 8 13.68 17.21 27.50
C ALA A 8 13.74 16.74 26.03
N ALA A 9 14.91 16.34 25.54
CA ALA A 9 15.08 15.83 24.18
C ALA A 9 14.29 14.53 23.96
N ILE A 10 14.32 13.58 24.91
CA ILE A 10 13.55 12.33 24.84
C ILE A 10 12.05 12.62 24.84
N ALA A 11 11.58 13.51 25.71
CA ALA A 11 10.16 13.89 25.74
C ALA A 11 9.72 14.53 24.41
N ALA A 12 10.54 15.40 23.82
CA ALA A 12 10.26 15.99 22.52
C ALA A 12 10.20 14.94 21.41
N LEU A 13 11.09 13.95 21.40
CA LEU A 13 11.06 12.84 20.45
C LEU A 13 9.80 11.97 20.61
N LEU A 14 9.39 11.68 21.84
CA LEU A 14 8.16 10.92 22.10
C LEU A 14 6.91 11.66 21.61
N VAL A 15 6.85 12.97 21.85
CA VAL A 15 5.75 13.80 21.31
C VAL A 15 5.80 13.82 19.79
N LEU A 16 6.98 13.93 19.19
CA LEU A 16 7.12 13.92 17.74
C LEU A 16 6.63 12.60 17.15
N ASP A 17 7.00 11.46 17.73
CA ASP A 17 6.56 10.13 17.27
C ASP A 17 5.03 9.97 17.29
N VAL A 18 4.37 10.53 18.30
CA VAL A 18 2.90 10.52 18.41
C VAL A 18 2.25 11.51 17.45
N VAL A 19 2.81 12.72 17.29
CA VAL A 19 2.17 13.80 16.52
C VAL A 19 2.43 13.69 15.03
N LEU A 20 3.63 13.27 14.60
CA LEU A 20 4.05 13.27 13.20
C LEU A 20 3.07 12.52 12.28
N PRO A 21 2.58 11.30 12.61
CA PRO A 21 1.64 10.54 11.77
C PRO A 21 0.32 11.26 11.51
N HIS A 22 -0.08 12.17 12.40
CA HIS A 22 -1.29 12.97 12.28
C HIS A 22 -1.10 14.24 11.43
N THR A 23 0.15 14.59 11.10
CA THR A 23 0.50 15.69 10.20
C THR A 23 0.67 15.21 8.76
N SER A 24 0.64 16.14 7.80
CA SER A 24 0.92 15.82 6.39
C SER A 24 2.35 15.32 6.15
N LEU A 25 3.30 15.66 7.02
CA LEU A 25 4.71 15.26 6.93
C LEU A 25 4.97 13.81 7.37
N GLY A 26 4.25 13.33 8.39
CA GLY A 26 4.38 11.95 8.87
C GLY A 26 3.33 10.99 8.31
N ARG A 27 2.32 11.49 7.61
CA ARG A 27 1.43 10.67 6.79
C ARG A 27 2.27 10.04 5.68
N ARG A 28 2.61 8.74 5.81
CA ARG A 28 2.98 7.92 4.64
C ARG A 28 1.94 8.23 3.56
N GLY A 29 2.40 8.66 2.40
CA GLY A 29 1.59 9.40 1.43
C GLY A 29 0.26 8.69 1.08
N PRO A 30 -0.64 9.40 0.38
CA PRO A 30 -1.94 8.90 -0.04
C PRO A 30 -1.85 7.78 -1.10
N GLU A 31 -0.83 6.92 -1.09
CA GLU A 31 -0.69 5.77 -1.98
C GLU A 31 -1.94 4.86 -1.95
N ALA A 32 -2.61 4.78 -0.80
CA ALA A 32 -3.89 4.09 -0.67
C ALA A 32 -5.05 4.82 -1.37
N LEU A 33 -5.01 6.16 -1.47
CA LEU A 33 -6.03 6.99 -2.14
C LEU A 33 -5.74 7.17 -3.65
N GLN A 34 -4.49 7.01 -4.08
CA GLN A 34 -4.06 7.23 -5.48
C GLN A 34 -4.48 6.10 -6.44
N ARG A 35 -4.98 4.96 -5.94
CA ARG A 35 -5.53 3.89 -6.80
C ARG A 35 -6.90 4.23 -7.41
N ALA A 36 -7.49 5.37 -7.07
CA ALA A 36 -8.77 5.84 -7.61
C ALA A 36 -8.65 6.60 -8.95
N ASP A 37 -7.44 6.88 -9.44
CA ASP A 37 -7.22 7.76 -10.60
C ASP A 37 -7.33 7.06 -11.96
N VAL A 38 -7.67 5.77 -12.02
CA VAL A 38 -7.91 5.08 -13.30
C VAL A 38 -9.35 5.34 -13.76
N ALA A 39 -9.50 6.36 -14.60
CA ALA A 39 -10.79 6.74 -15.17
C ALA A 39 -11.49 5.53 -15.82
N GLY A 40 -12.71 5.25 -15.38
CA GLY A 40 -13.56 4.18 -15.91
C GLY A 40 -13.43 2.81 -15.23
N VAL A 41 -12.56 2.65 -14.22
CA VAL A 41 -12.40 1.37 -13.49
C VAL A 41 -13.02 1.49 -12.10
N THR A 42 -14.17 0.84 -11.90
CA THR A 42 -14.78 0.67 -10.57
C THR A 42 -14.80 -0.82 -10.24
N VAL A 43 -14.07 -1.23 -9.19
CA VAL A 43 -14.15 -2.58 -8.66
C VAL A 43 -15.25 -2.59 -7.59
N GLN A 44 -16.35 -3.27 -7.86
CA GLN A 44 -17.46 -3.39 -6.92
C GLN A 44 -17.34 -4.70 -6.13
N VAL A 45 -17.41 -4.62 -4.81
CA VAL A 45 -17.43 -5.79 -3.93
C VAL A 45 -18.65 -6.66 -4.26
N GLY A 46 -18.44 -7.97 -4.41
CA GLY A 46 -19.48 -8.94 -4.77
C GLY A 46 -19.68 -9.14 -6.28
N ALA A 47 -19.11 -8.27 -7.12
CA ALA A 47 -19.06 -8.52 -8.56
C ALA A 47 -18.08 -9.66 -8.88
N PRO A 48 -18.31 -10.42 -9.96
CA PRO A 48 -17.32 -11.38 -10.45
C PRO A 48 -15.97 -10.70 -10.71
N ALA A 49 -14.87 -11.38 -10.38
CA ALA A 49 -13.55 -10.92 -10.76
C ALA A 49 -13.46 -10.85 -12.30
N PRO A 50 -12.79 -9.82 -12.85
CA PRO A 50 -12.61 -9.71 -14.31
C PRO A 50 -11.76 -10.87 -14.83
N ASP A 51 -12.03 -11.27 -16.08
CA ASP A 51 -11.16 -12.22 -16.77
C ASP A 51 -9.86 -11.51 -17.14
N VAL A 52 -8.77 -11.91 -16.49
CA VAL A 52 -7.43 -11.33 -16.69
C VAL A 52 -6.48 -12.43 -17.13
N SER A 53 -5.69 -12.11 -18.16
CA SER A 53 -4.57 -12.92 -18.65
C SER A 53 -3.28 -12.15 -18.45
N LEU A 54 -2.38 -12.72 -17.66
CA LEU A 54 -1.08 -12.18 -17.30
C LEU A 54 0.05 -13.07 -17.83
N ARG A 55 1.29 -12.63 -17.63
CA ARG A 55 2.47 -13.48 -17.78
C ARG A 55 3.07 -13.76 -16.41
N THR A 56 3.61 -14.95 -16.23
CA THR A 56 4.44 -15.27 -15.06
C THR A 56 5.80 -14.58 -15.18
N LEU A 57 6.61 -14.66 -14.13
CA LEU A 57 7.98 -14.16 -14.14
C LEU A 57 8.86 -14.89 -15.17
N GLU A 58 8.53 -16.14 -15.49
CA GLU A 58 9.16 -16.96 -16.52
C GLU A 58 8.59 -16.67 -17.93
N GLY A 59 7.67 -15.72 -18.05
CA GLY A 59 7.06 -15.29 -19.32
C GLY A 59 5.90 -16.16 -19.82
N ALA A 60 5.56 -17.24 -19.10
CA ALA A 60 4.46 -18.14 -19.47
C ALA A 60 3.09 -17.46 -19.30
N PRO A 61 2.09 -17.76 -20.14
CA PRO A 61 0.74 -17.22 -19.98
C PRO A 61 0.05 -17.79 -18.74
N LEU A 62 -0.62 -16.93 -17.98
CA LEU A 62 -1.41 -17.28 -16.80
C LEU A 62 -2.76 -16.58 -16.84
N SER A 63 -3.85 -17.35 -16.76
CA SER A 63 -5.21 -16.81 -16.64
C SER A 63 -5.74 -16.97 -15.21
N LEU A 64 -6.44 -15.95 -14.71
CA LEU A 64 -7.11 -16.03 -13.41
C LEU A 64 -8.19 -17.12 -13.36
N ALA A 65 -8.77 -17.49 -14.50
CA ALA A 65 -9.76 -18.55 -14.59
C ALA A 65 -9.24 -19.90 -14.05
N ARG A 66 -7.90 -20.12 -14.07
CA ARG A 66 -7.25 -21.31 -13.50
C ARG A 66 -7.47 -21.46 -12.00
N PHE A 67 -7.74 -20.37 -11.28
CA PHE A 67 -7.90 -20.36 -9.82
C PHE A 67 -9.38 -20.36 -9.39
N ARG A 68 -10.33 -20.56 -10.31
CA ARG A 68 -11.76 -20.66 -9.95
C ARG A 68 -11.98 -21.76 -8.90
N GLY A 69 -12.93 -21.52 -7.99
CA GLY A 69 -13.22 -22.40 -6.85
C GLY A 69 -12.25 -22.25 -5.66
N HIS A 70 -11.22 -21.42 -5.78
CA HIS A 70 -10.28 -21.15 -4.69
C HIS A 70 -10.34 -19.67 -4.28
N PRO A 71 -10.32 -19.36 -2.97
CA PRO A 71 -10.12 -17.99 -2.51
C PRO A 71 -8.77 -17.47 -3.03
N LEU A 72 -8.80 -16.35 -3.75
CA LEU A 72 -7.62 -15.77 -4.38
C LEU A 72 -7.39 -14.36 -3.86
N LEU A 73 -6.17 -14.07 -3.42
CA LEU A 73 -5.70 -12.72 -3.11
C LEU A 73 -4.79 -12.24 -4.25
N VAL A 74 -5.09 -11.07 -4.81
CA VAL A 74 -4.28 -10.43 -5.86
C VAL A 74 -3.69 -9.15 -5.32
N THR A 75 -2.36 -9.04 -5.35
CA THR A 75 -1.62 -7.87 -4.89
C THR A 75 -1.02 -7.14 -6.08
N PHE A 76 -1.25 -5.83 -6.16
CA PHE A 76 -0.66 -4.96 -7.18
C PHE A 76 0.52 -4.20 -6.57
N GLU A 77 1.72 -4.57 -6.98
CA GLU A 77 2.97 -3.96 -6.56
C GLU A 77 3.53 -3.07 -7.67
N ARG A 78 4.15 -1.95 -7.29
CA ARG A 78 4.91 -1.10 -8.20
C ARG A 78 6.36 -1.58 -8.19
N SER A 79 6.87 -2.10 -9.30
CA SER A 79 8.32 -2.28 -9.45
C SER A 79 8.97 -0.91 -9.70
N VAL A 80 10.13 -0.70 -9.09
CA VAL A 80 11.03 0.39 -9.46
C VAL A 80 12.10 -0.27 -10.32
N ASP A 81 12.03 -0.05 -11.62
CA ASP A 81 13.09 -0.45 -12.53
C ASP A 81 14.25 0.53 -12.33
N TRP A 82 15.38 0.05 -11.81
CA TRP A 82 16.62 0.80 -11.64
C TRP A 82 17.57 0.54 -12.82
#